data_AF-A0A7C7A3L2-F1
#
_entry.id   AF-A0A7C7A3L2-F1
#
_cell.length_a   1.000
_cell.length_b   1.000
_cell.length_c   1.000
_cell.angle_alpha   90.00
_cell.angle_beta   90.00
_cell.angle_gamma   90.00
#
_symmetry.space_group_name_H-M   'P 1'
#
loop_
_entity.id
_entity.type
_entity.pdbx_description
1 polymer ?
#
loop_
_entity_poly.entity_id
_entity_poly.type
_entity_poly.pdbx_seq_one_letter_code
_entity_poly.pdbx_strand_id
1 'polypeptide(L)' 'MVVCPLCQKSTVGKVGSSQYYCWECFVEFLIQKDKIVIYEVCDDGTLLPYGEDNNQLTMGG' A
#
# COMPACT_ATOMS: atom_id res chain seq x y z
N MET A 1 -14.26 9.45 2.56
CA MET A 1 -14.10 8.69 1.32
C MET A 1 -12.62 8.39 1.18
N VAL A 2 -12.24 7.12 1.19
CA VAL A 2 -10.84 6.75 1.01
C VAL A 2 -10.54 6.75 -0.49
N VAL A 3 -9.43 7.35 -0.87
CA VAL A 3 -8.94 7.38 -2.25
C VAL A 3 -7.54 6.81 -2.29
N CYS A 4 -7.17 6.22 -3.41
CA CYS A 4 -5.82 5.71 -3.60
C CYS A 4 -4.83 6.88 -3.55
N PRO A 5 -3.75 6.82 -2.76
CA PRO A 5 -2.73 7.87 -2.76
C PRO A 5 -1.94 7.97 -4.08
N LEU A 6 -1.96 6.92 -4.93
CA LEU A 6 -1.27 6.92 -6.23
C LEU A 6 -2.10 7.53 -7.35
N CYS A 7 -3.28 6.97 -7.61
CA CYS A 7 -4.15 7.43 -8.71
C CYS A 7 -5.24 8.40 -8.27
N GLN A 8 -5.38 8.67 -6.96
CA GLN A 8 -6.43 9.52 -6.38
C GLN A 8 -7.86 9.10 -6.74
N LYS A 9 -8.03 7.86 -7.21
CA LYS A 9 -9.34 7.29 -7.51
C LYS A 9 -9.98 6.70 -6.26
N SER A 10 -11.31 6.70 -6.27
CA SER A 10 -12.15 6.07 -5.25
C SER A 10 -12.47 4.60 -5.53
N THR A 11 -11.90 4.03 -6.59
CA THR A 11 -11.94 2.58 -6.91
C THR A 11 -10.98 1.79 -6.01
N VAL A 12 -11.11 2.00 -4.70
CA VAL A 12 -10.38 1.28 -3.66
C VAL A 12 -11.33 0.40 -2.87
N GLY A 13 -10.97 -0.87 -2.71
CA GLY A 13 -11.68 -1.85 -1.89
C GLY A 13 -11.12 -1.90 -0.48
N LYS A 14 -11.96 -2.04 0.54
CA LYS A 14 -11.52 -2.29 1.91
C LYS A 14 -11.28 -3.79 2.09
N VAL A 15 -10.04 -4.19 2.37
CA VAL A 15 -9.65 -5.59 2.59
C VAL A 15 -9.47 -5.93 4.06
N GLY A 16 -9.25 -4.94 4.93
CA GLY A 16 -9.10 -5.12 6.38
C GLY A 16 -9.55 -3.90 7.19
N SER A 17 -9.31 -3.90 8.51
CA SER A 17 -9.80 -2.86 9.43
C SER A 17 -9.34 -1.44 9.06
N SER A 18 -8.13 -1.31 8.53
CA SER A 18 -7.50 -0.06 8.09
C SER A 18 -6.74 -0.23 6.77
N GLN A 19 -7.01 -1.30 6.04
CA GLN A 19 -6.27 -1.74 4.87
C GLN A 19 -7.17 -1.67 3.64
N TYR A 20 -6.63 -1.07 2.58
CA TYR A 20 -7.34 -0.76 1.36
C TYR A 20 -6.52 -1.21 0.17
N TYR A 21 -7.18 -1.76 -0.83
CA TYR A 21 -6.57 -2.24 -2.06
C TYR A 21 -7.09 -1.43 -3.24
N CYS A 22 -6.20 -0.94 -4.08
CA CYS A 22 -6.53 -0.20 -5.29
C CYS A 22 -6.53 -1.12 -6.50
N TRP A 23 -7.68 -1.29 -7.13
CA TRP A 23 -7.81 -2.16 -8.32
C TRP A 23 -7.06 -1.63 -9.55
N GLU A 24 -6.92 -0.31 -9.65
CA GLU A 24 -6.32 0.34 -10.82
C GLU A 24 -4.78 0.34 -10.75
N CYS A 25 -4.22 0.35 -9.54
CA CYS A 25 -2.78 0.46 -9.32
C CYS A 25 -2.18 -0.85 -8.83
N PHE A 26 -3.01 -1.86 -8.53
CA PHE A 26 -2.57 -3.12 -7.93
C PHE A 26 -1.69 -2.89 -6.69
N VAL A 27 -2.08 -1.94 -5.85
CA VAL A 27 -1.38 -1.63 -4.60
C VAL A 27 -2.32 -1.74 -3.43
N GLU A 28 -1.76 -2.13 -2.30
CA GLU A 28 -2.42 -2.15 -1.02
C GLU A 28 -1.87 -1.04 -0.13
N PHE A 29 -2.69 -0.40 0.68
CA PHE A 29 -2.24 0.63 1.61
C PHE A 29 -3.02 0.61 2.90
N LEU A 30 -2.32 0.88 3.99
CA LEU A 30 -2.86 0.95 5.33
C LEU A 30 -2.95 2.41 5.78
N ILE A 31 -4.15 2.81 6.18
CA ILE A 31 -4.40 4.12 6.78
C ILE A 31 -4.47 3.94 8.30
N GLN A 32 -3.40 4.37 8.96
CA GLN A 32 -3.37 4.52 10.42
C GLN A 32 -3.52 6.01 10.76
N LYS A 33 -3.82 6.32 12.03
CA LYS A 33 -4.17 7.67 12.50
C LYS A 33 -3.23 8.79 12.03
N ASP A 34 -1.94 8.49 11.85
CA ASP A 34 -0.92 9.48 11.48
C ASP A 34 0.00 9.03 10.33
N LYS A 35 -0.18 7.80 9.83
CA LYS A 35 0.70 7.23 8.80
C LYS A 35 -0.07 6.44 7.77
N ILE A 36 0.35 6.60 6.52
CA ILE A 36 -0.11 5.81 5.39
C ILE A 36 1.07 4.94 4.97
N VAL A 37 0.88 3.63 5.00
CA VAL A 37 1.89 2.67 4.53
C VAL A 37 1.36 2.06 3.25
N ILE A 38 2.13 2.10 2.17
CA ILE A 38 1.72 1.58 0.87
C ILE A 38 2.58 0.35 0.57
N TYR A 39 1.97 -0.66 -0.04
CA TYR A 39 2.56 -1.92 -0.45
C TYR A 39 2.18 -2.15 -1.92
N GLU A 40 3.17 -2.23 -2.79
CA GLU A 40 2.99 -2.62 -4.19
C GLU A 40 2.84 -4.14 -4.27
N VAL A 41 1.87 -4.62 -5.04
CA VAL A 41 1.70 -6.05 -5.28
C VAL A 41 2.50 -6.42 -6.53
N CYS A 42 3.56 -7.20 -6.36
CA CYS A 42 4.32 -7.77 -7.47
C CYS A 42 3.47 -8.75 -8.29
N ASP A 43 3.90 -9.03 -9.51
CA ASP A 43 3.26 -9.98 -10.42
C ASP A 43 3.14 -11.40 -9.82
N ASP A 44 4.09 -11.80 -8.98
CA ASP A 44 4.07 -13.06 -8.23
C ASP A 44 3.13 -13.05 -7.00
N GLY A 45 2.48 -11.92 -6.70
CA GLY A 45 1.58 -11.74 -5.56
C GLY A 45 2.26 -11.33 -4.25
N THR A 46 3.58 -11.10 -4.27
CA THR A 46 4.34 -10.59 -3.12
C THR A 46 4.01 -9.12 -2.86
N LEU A 47 3.92 -8.71 -1.58
CA LEU A 47 3.74 -7.32 -1.17
C LEU A 47 5.09 -6.66 -0.89
N LEU A 48 5.46 -5.65 -1.67
CA LEU A 48 6.67 -4.85 -1.46
C LEU A 48 6.33 -3.47 -0.90
N PRO A 49 7.03 -2.96 0.12
CA PRO A 49 6.79 -1.62 0.63
C PRO A 49 7.06 -0.56 -0.46
N TYR A 50 6.05 0.28 -0.74
CA TYR A 50 6.13 1.34 -1.72
C TYR A 50 6.54 2.65 -1.01
N GLY A 51 7.72 3.17 -1.37
CA GLY A 51 8.21 4.46 -0.86
C GLY A 51 8.96 4.37 0.47
N GLU A 52 9.95 3.48 0.58
CA GLU A 52 10.91 3.52 1.68
C GLU A 52 12.09 4.44 1.33
N ASP A 53 11.89 5.76 1.47
CA ASP A 53 13.01 6.67 1.73
C ASP A 53 12.97 7.00 3.22
N ASN A 54 13.77 6.27 4.01
CA ASN A 54 14.48 6.69 5.22
C ASN A 54 15.03 5.43 5.94
N ASN A 55 16.18 4.97 5.46
CA ASN A 55 17.24 4.29 6.23
C ASN A 55 16.81 3.28 7.31
N GLN A 56 16.54 2.02 6.92
CA GLN A 56 16.98 0.87 7.72
C GLN A 56 17.21 -0.38 6.85
N LEU A 57 18.47 -0.59 6.48
CA LEU A 57 18.98 -1.91 6.08
C LEU A 57 18.71 -2.93 7.21
N THR A 58 18.00 -4.02 6.95
CA THR A 58 18.45 -5.35 7.40
C THR A 58 18.00 -6.44 6.43
N MET A 59 18.96 -7.25 6.02
CA MET A 59 18.87 -8.38 5.10
C MET A 59 18.03 -9.54 5.65
N GLY A 60 17.57 -10.39 4.74
CA GLY A 60 17.37 -11.82 4.99
C GLY A 60 16.60 -12.46 3.84
N GLY A 61 17.14 -13.39 3.05
CA GLY A 61 18.43 -14.07 2.98
C GLY A 61 18.37 -15.01 1.78
#